data_AF-A0A9D9HH50-F1
#
_entry.id   AF-A0A9D9HH50-F1
#
_cell.length_a   1.000
_cell.length_b   1.000
_cell.length_c   1.000
_cell.angle_alpha   90.00
_cell.angle_beta   90.00
_cell.angle_gamma   90.00
#
_symmetry.space_group_name_H-M   'P 1'
#
loop_
_entity.id
_entity.type
_entity.pdbx_description
1 polymer ?
#
loop_
_entity_poly.entity_id
_entity_poly.type
_entity_poly.pdbx_seq_one_letter_code
_entity_poly.pdbx_strand_id
1 'polypeptide(L)' 'MGNQYLTFTLADTIYAVNVFQVREVLSYTRPQPLPNPDPVVEGLIRSRNQSISVINL' A
#
# COMPACT_ATOMS: atom_id res chain seq x y z
N MET A 1 24.07 -12.29 3.86
CA MET A 1 22.86 -12.10 3.02
C MET A 1 22.68 -10.60 2.85
N GLY A 2 22.54 -10.10 1.61
CA GLY A 2 22.45 -8.66 1.35
C GLY A 2 21.08 -8.08 1.72
N ASN A 3 21.03 -6.79 2.03
CA ASN A 3 19.77 -6.09 2.26
C ASN A 3 19.03 -5.98 0.91
N GLN A 4 17.83 -6.55 0.84
CA GLN A 4 16.98 -6.51 -0.35
C GLN A 4 15.83 -5.53 -0.14
N TYR A 5 15.56 -4.72 -1.15
CA TYR A 5 14.54 -3.68 -1.12
C TYR A 5 13.64 -3.76 -2.35
N LEU A 6 12.35 -3.52 -2.15
CA LEU A 6 11.42 -3.26 -3.23
C LEU A 6 11.37 -1.75 -3.46
N THR A 7 11.60 -1.33 -4.71
CA THR A 7 11.53 0.07 -5.11
C THR A 7 10.21 0.39 -5.79
N PHE A 8 9.70 1.59 -5.57
CA PHE A 8 8.51 2.11 -6.24
C PHE A 8 8.66 3.63 -6.43
N THR A 9 7.92 4.18 -7.38
CA THR A 9 7.98 5.61 -7.71
C THR A 9 6.72 6.32 -7.22
N LEU A 10 6.91 7.45 -6.54
CA LEU A 10 5.85 8.42 -6.25
C LEU A 10 6.21 9.73 -6.94
N ALA A 11 5.33 10.22 -7.81
CA ALA A 11 5.64 11.32 -8.74
C ALA A 11 6.99 11.08 -9.46
N ASP A 12 7.99 11.93 -9.21
CA ASP A 12 9.32 11.87 -9.83
C ASP A 12 10.41 11.28 -8.89
N THR A 13 10.02 10.72 -7.74
CA THR A 13 10.95 10.24 -6.71
C THR A 13 10.86 8.73 -6.52
N ILE A 14 12.01 8.07 -6.44
CA ILE A 14 12.12 6.63 -6.16
C ILE A 14 12.24 6.41 -4.66
N TYR A 15 11.31 5.63 -4.12
CA TYR A 15 11.29 5.17 -2.73
C TYR A 15 11.63 3.68 -2.66
N ALA A 16 11.94 3.20 -1.45
CA ALA A 16 12.27 1.81 -1.20
C ALA A 16 11.73 1.34 0.16
N VAL A 17 11.28 0.09 0.21
CA VAL A 17 10.89 -0.59 1.45
C VAL A 17 11.66 -1.90 1.56
N ASN A 18 11.97 -2.34 2.78
CA ASN A 18 12.61 -3.63 2.99
C ASN A 18 11.70 -4.74 2.43
N VAL A 19 12.23 -5.60 1.56
CA VAL A 19 11.42 -6.64 0.89
C VAL A 19 10.76 -7.60 1.89
N PHE A 20 11.39 -7.83 3.05
CA PHE A 20 10.85 -8.71 4.09
C PHE A 20 9.62 -8.12 4.80
N GLN A 21 9.34 -6.82 4.64
CA GLN A 21 8.12 -6.18 5.14
C GLN A 21 6.97 -6.21 4.11
N VAL A 22 7.26 -6.57 2.85
CA VAL A 22 6.27 -6.64 1.78
C VAL A 22 5.60 -8.01 1.80
N ARG A 23 4.29 -8.02 2.02
CA ARG A 23 3.50 -9.26 2.01
C ARG A 23 3.06 -9.66 0.59
N GLU A 24 2.64 -8.69 -0.20
CA GLU A 24 2.15 -8.87 -1.57
C GLU A 24 2.11 -7.53 -2.31
N VAL A 25 2.19 -7.56 -3.65
CA VAL A 25 1.97 -6.42 -4.53
C VAL A 25 0.71 -6.69 -5.33
N LEU A 26 -0.31 -5.85 -5.17
CA LEU A 26 -1.60 -5.99 -5.85
C LEU A 26 -1.76 -4.88 -6.88
N SER A 27 -2.50 -5.17 -7.95
CA SER A 27 -2.96 -4.11 -8.86
C SER A 27 -3.93 -3.19 -8.12
N TYR A 28 -3.81 -1.87 -8.34
CA TYR A 28 -4.70 -0.91 -7.71
C TYR A 28 -6.15 -1.14 -8.14
N THR A 29 -7.04 -1.13 -7.14
CA THR A 29 -8.49 -1.14 -7.33
C THR A 29 -9.07 -0.09 -6.41
N ARG A 30 -10.17 0.56 -6.82
CA ARG A 30 -10.80 1.63 -6.01
C ARG A 30 -11.19 1.07 -4.63
N PRO A 31 -10.64 1.61 -3.52
CA PRO A 31 -11.01 1.17 -2.18
C PRO A 31 -12.47 1.48 -1.83
N GLN A 32 -13.06 0.67 -0.95
CA GLN A 32 -14.36 0.95 -0.35
C GLN A 32 -14.21 2.13 0.64
N PRO A 33 -14.97 3.24 0.46
CA PRO A 33 -14.83 4.41 1.31
C PRO A 33 -15.26 4.12 2.76
N LEU A 34 -14.63 4.82 3.70
CA LEU A 34 -14.99 4.81 5.12
C LEU A 34 -15.74 6.11 5.48
N PRO A 35 -16.64 6.08 6.48
CA PRO A 35 -17.21 7.30 7.04
C PRO A 35 -16.16 8.06 7.85
N ASN A 36 -16.02 9.36 7.60
CA ASN A 36 -15.07 10.27 8.27
C ASN A 36 -13.63 9.69 8.39
N PRO A 37 -12.99 9.30 7.27
CA PRO A 37 -11.63 8.80 7.32
C PRO A 37 -10.65 9.92 7.63
N ASP A 38 -9.48 9.55 8.13
CA ASP A 38 -8.33 10.44 8.06
C ASP A 38 -8.05 10.80 6.58
N PRO A 39 -7.69 12.05 6.23
CA PRO A 39 -7.46 12.47 4.85
C PRO A 39 -6.49 11.60 4.04
N VAL A 40 -5.53 10.92 4.69
CA VAL A 40 -4.59 10.04 3.98
C VAL A 40 -5.15 8.63 3.72
N VAL A 41 -6.30 8.28 4.30
CA VAL A 41 -6.93 6.96 4.17
C VAL A 41 -7.94 7.00 3.02
N GLU A 42 -7.66 6.28 1.93
CA GLU A 42 -8.60 6.18 0.80
C GLU A 42 -9.79 5.27 1.10
N GLY A 43 -9.61 4.30 2.00
CA GLY A 43 -10.64 3.33 2.36
C GLY A 43 -10.09 1.94 2.63
N LEU A 44 -10.92 0.92 2.38
CA LEU A 44 -10.58 -0.48 2.59
C LEU A 44 -10.58 -1.28 1.28
N ILE A 45 -9.59 -2.16 1.13
CA ILE A 45 -9.62 -3.22 0.12
C ILE A 45 -9.77 -4.59 0.79
N ARG A 46 -10.26 -5.56 0.01
CA ARG A 46 -10.25 -6.97 0.39
C ARG A 46 -9.05 -7.64 -0.26
N SER A 47 -8.11 -8.10 0.56
CA SER A 47 -7.11 -9.06 0.11
C SER A 47 -7.35 -10.37 0.83
N ARG A 48 -7.61 -11.43 0.06
CA ARG A 48 -8.00 -12.75 0.58
C ARG A 48 -9.19 -12.56 1.55
N ASN A 49 -9.09 -13.07 2.78
CA ASN A 49 -10.14 -12.97 3.80
C ASN A 49 -9.87 -11.84 4.82
N GLN A 50 -9.08 -10.82 4.46
CA GLN A 50 -8.73 -9.71 5.34
C GLN A 50 -9.11 -8.35 4.73
N SER A 51 -9.69 -7.47 5.55
CA SER A 51 -9.82 -6.04 5.24
C SER A 51 -8.50 -5.33 5.50
N ILE A 52 -8.03 -4.55 4.54
CA ILE A 52 -6.78 -3.79 4.64
C ILE A 52 -7.07 -2.33 4.31
N SER A 53 -6.56 -1.41 5.14
CA SER A 53 -6.62 0.02 4.88
C SER A 53 -5.65 0.42 3.78
N VAL A 54 -6.11 1.24 2.84
CA VAL A 54 -5.29 1.84 1.80
C VAL A 54 -4.96 3.27 2.21
N ILE A 55 -3.66 3.58 2.21
CA ILE A 55 -3.12 4.92 2.44
C ILE A 55 -2.63 5.47 1.11
N ASN A 56 -2.99 6.71 0.79
CA ASN A 56 -2.41 7.46 -0.32
C ASN A 56 -1.10 8.11 0.17
N LEU A 57 0.01 7.74 -0.47
CA LEU A 57 1.38 8.15 -0.09
C LEU A 57 1.85 9.39 -0.85
#